data_AF-A0A5N5DAP6-F1
#
_entry.id   AF-A0A5N5DAP6-F1
#
_cell.length_a   1.000
_cell.length_b   1.000
_cell.length_c   1.000
_cell.angle_alpha   90.00
_cell.angle_beta   90.00
_cell.angle_gamma   90.00
#
_symmetry.space_group_name_H-M   'P 1'
#
loop_
_entity.id
_entity.type
_entity.pdbx_description
1 polymer ?
#
loop_
_entity_poly.entity_id
_entity_poly.type
_entity_poly.pdbx_seq_one_letter_code
_entity_poly.pdbx_strand_id
1 'polypeptide(L)'
;MGEVLLRIVDDSRLSVFKPSYGRNLITTWAKITGHTVGIIANQTPVINSDEASKGAQFVRLCNQQNTPLIFMHNVTGFMVGSKAEHAAIIKRGAQLVSAVSCSQVPHISIICGASYGAGNYAMCGRAYKPRFLFTWPTGRCSVMGPDQLSGVMETIERASAQSKGKAVVEEELDARVAKFREGVQRDSECYRTSAVGLDDGIIDPRDTRDVLSMCLDVVTKSGVRGAEGHRVLARM
;
A
#
# COMPACT_ATOMS: atom_id res chain seq x y z
N MET A 1 5.31 -0.38 -12.15
CA MET A 1 5.23 0.85 -11.34
C MET A 1 6.30 1.87 -11.73
N GLY A 2 7.56 1.48 -11.95
CA GLY A 2 8.61 2.42 -12.41
C GLY A 2 8.20 3.29 -13.60
N GLU A 3 7.60 2.70 -14.63
CA GLU A 3 7.06 3.43 -15.79
C GLU A 3 6.00 4.49 -15.45
N VAL A 4 5.16 4.21 -14.46
CA VAL A 4 4.15 5.16 -13.98
C VAL A 4 4.85 6.34 -13.31
N LEU A 5 5.83 6.08 -12.45
CA LEU A 5 6.59 7.14 -11.77
C LEU A 5 7.30 8.05 -12.77
N LEU A 6 7.95 7.49 -13.80
CA LEU A 6 8.63 8.27 -14.85
C LEU A 6 7.70 9.24 -15.59
N ARG A 7 6.40 8.97 -15.64
CA ARG A 7 5.39 9.83 -16.29
C ARG A 7 4.79 10.89 -15.34
N ILE A 8 4.98 10.73 -14.03
CA ILE A 8 4.43 11.61 -13.01
C ILE A 8 5.47 12.63 -12.53
N VAL A 9 6.74 12.25 -12.47
CA VAL A 9 7.82 13.11 -11.92
C VAL A 9 8.41 14.05 -12.96
N ASP A 10 8.96 15.17 -12.49
CA ASP A 10 9.66 16.15 -13.31
C ASP A 10 10.85 15.51 -14.04
N ASP A 11 10.98 15.85 -15.33
CA ASP A 11 12.04 15.38 -16.22
C ASP A 11 12.19 13.85 -16.30
N SER A 12 11.20 13.08 -15.85
CA SER A 12 11.30 11.62 -15.69
C SER A 12 12.52 11.18 -14.88
N ARG A 13 12.97 11.98 -13.90
CA ARG A 13 14.16 11.71 -13.09
C ARG A 13 13.83 11.14 -11.71
N LEU A 14 14.46 10.01 -11.38
CA LEU A 14 14.32 9.32 -10.11
C LEU A 14 15.68 9.16 -9.44
N SER A 15 15.80 9.55 -8.17
CA SER A 15 16.95 9.23 -7.32
C SER A 15 16.61 8.03 -6.44
N VAL A 16 16.84 6.83 -6.99
CA VAL A 16 16.38 5.57 -6.39
C VAL A 16 17.22 5.21 -5.17
N PHE A 17 16.57 5.07 -4.02
CA PHE A 17 17.19 4.58 -2.79
C PHE A 17 17.28 3.06 -2.81
N LYS A 18 18.48 2.51 -2.56
CA LYS A 18 18.75 1.07 -2.50
C LYS A 18 18.18 0.28 -3.70
N PRO A 19 18.62 0.55 -4.94
CA PRO A 19 18.03 -0.07 -6.14
C PRO A 19 18.15 -1.60 -6.19
N SER A 20 19.19 -2.17 -5.59
CA SER A 20 19.47 -3.62 -5.59
C SER A 20 18.92 -4.38 -4.38
N TYR A 21 18.40 -3.69 -3.36
CA TYR A 21 17.88 -4.28 -2.13
C TYR A 21 16.36 -4.07 -2.04
N GLY A 22 15.61 -5.10 -1.67
CA GLY A 22 14.14 -5.02 -1.61
C GLY A 22 13.51 -4.51 -2.91
N ARG A 23 13.68 -5.24 -4.02
CA ARG A 23 13.33 -4.78 -5.38
C ARG A 23 11.83 -4.70 -5.65
N ASN A 24 10.99 -5.36 -4.83
CA ASN A 24 9.53 -5.28 -4.98
C ASN A 24 8.97 -3.92 -4.56
N LEU A 25 9.73 -3.13 -3.78
CA LEU A 25 9.34 -1.81 -3.32
C LEU A 25 10.32 -0.77 -3.86
N ILE A 26 9.82 0.12 -4.72
CA ILE A 26 10.56 1.28 -5.18
C ILE A 26 10.48 2.34 -4.08
N THR A 27 11.63 2.84 -3.67
CA THR A 27 11.76 4.01 -2.79
C THR A 27 12.67 4.99 -3.50
N THR A 28 12.22 6.21 -3.76
CA THR A 28 12.97 7.16 -4.57
C THR A 28 12.65 8.59 -4.15
N TRP A 29 13.64 9.46 -4.20
CA TRP A 29 13.38 10.89 -4.23
C TRP A 29 13.12 11.34 -5.67
N ALA A 30 12.24 12.32 -5.84
CA ALA A 30 11.92 12.93 -7.11
C ALA A 30 11.42 14.35 -6.91
N LYS A 31 11.09 15.05 -8.01
CA LYS A 31 10.35 16.29 -7.99
C LYS A 31 9.02 16.13 -8.71
N ILE A 32 7.98 16.78 -8.20
CA ILE A 32 6.70 16.95 -8.90
C ILE A 32 6.38 18.43 -8.83
N THR A 33 6.30 19.07 -9.99
CA THR A 33 6.03 20.52 -10.13
C THR A 33 6.92 21.38 -9.23
N GLY A 34 8.20 21.00 -9.13
CA GLY A 34 9.21 21.67 -8.31
C GLY A 34 9.27 21.25 -6.83
N HIS A 35 8.25 20.57 -6.30
CA HIS A 35 8.25 20.06 -4.92
C HIS A 35 9.12 18.81 -4.81
N THR A 36 10.08 18.80 -3.89
CA THR A 36 10.86 17.59 -3.57
C THR A 36 9.99 16.62 -2.79
N VAL A 37 9.89 15.38 -3.27
CA VAL A 37 9.05 14.32 -2.68
C VAL A 37 9.82 13.02 -2.52
N GLY A 38 9.47 12.26 -1.48
CA GLY A 38 9.85 10.86 -1.34
C GLY A 38 8.69 9.98 -1.80
N ILE A 39 8.94 9.06 -2.72
CA ILE A 39 7.92 8.16 -3.27
C ILE A 39 8.22 6.74 -2.83
N ILE A 40 7.20 6.06 -2.29
CA ILE A 40 7.21 4.64 -1.94
C ILE A 40 6.14 3.95 -2.79
N ALA A 41 6.55 3.01 -3.63
CA ALA A 41 5.68 2.45 -4.65
C ALA A 41 5.89 0.93 -4.81
N ASN A 42 4.81 0.17 -4.83
CA ASN A 42 4.88 -1.27 -5.05
C ASN A 42 5.16 -1.57 -6.54
N GLN A 43 6.37 -2.06 -6.84
CA GLN A 43 6.71 -2.58 -8.17
C GLN A 43 6.14 -3.98 -8.37
N THR A 44 6.18 -4.80 -7.32
CA THR A 44 5.57 -6.13 -7.26
C THR A 44 4.58 -6.15 -6.10
N PRO A 45 3.45 -6.88 -6.18
CA PRO A 45 2.40 -6.80 -5.16
C PRO A 45 2.71 -7.33 -3.77
N VAL A 46 3.84 -8.04 -3.57
CA VAL A 46 4.18 -8.67 -2.30
C VAL A 46 5.39 -8.00 -1.65
N ILE A 47 5.25 -7.62 -0.38
CA ILE A 47 6.32 -7.05 0.45
C ILE A 47 7.05 -8.19 1.18
N ASN A 48 8.38 -8.31 0.98
CA ASN A 48 9.21 -9.21 1.79
C ASN A 48 9.95 -8.43 2.89
N SER A 49 10.74 -9.16 3.67
CA SER A 49 11.46 -8.64 4.83
C SER A 49 12.43 -7.51 4.47
N ASP A 50 13.04 -7.57 3.29
CA ASP A 50 13.99 -6.56 2.84
C ASP A 50 13.29 -5.30 2.34
N GLU A 51 12.17 -5.43 1.61
CA GLU A 51 11.32 -4.30 1.26
C GLU A 51 10.79 -3.57 2.49
N ALA A 52 10.38 -4.31 3.52
CA ALA A 52 9.88 -3.73 4.77
C ALA A 52 10.98 -2.89 5.47
N SER A 53 12.18 -3.44 5.64
CA SER A 53 13.33 -2.70 6.18
C SER A 53 13.70 -1.47 5.35
N LYS A 54 13.71 -1.62 4.02
CA LYS A 54 14.02 -0.54 3.08
C LYS A 54 13.01 0.60 3.19
N GLY A 55 11.72 0.27 3.16
CA GLY A 55 10.64 1.25 3.32
C GLY A 55 10.74 1.98 4.66
N ALA A 56 10.95 1.24 5.76
CA ALA A 56 11.05 1.81 7.10
C ALA A 56 12.21 2.83 7.19
N GLN A 57 13.37 2.48 6.64
CA GLN A 57 14.52 3.39 6.60
C GLN A 57 14.23 4.62 5.73
N PHE A 58 13.62 4.42 4.56
CA PHE A 58 13.33 5.52 3.63
C PHE A 58 12.33 6.53 4.22
N VAL A 59 11.27 6.05 4.89
CA VAL A 59 10.33 6.92 5.61
C VAL A 59 11.06 7.78 6.65
N ARG A 60 11.96 7.17 7.44
CA ARG A 60 12.75 7.90 8.45
C ARG A 60 13.65 8.97 7.83
N LEU A 61 14.32 8.65 6.73
CA LEU A 61 15.16 9.61 6.00
C LEU A 61 14.34 10.80 5.48
N CYS A 62 13.15 10.55 4.91
CA CYS A 62 12.26 11.62 4.47
C CYS A 62 11.79 12.50 5.64
N ASN A 63 11.54 11.91 6.82
CA ASN A 63 11.22 12.70 8.02
C ASN A 63 12.41 13.54 8.49
N GLN A 64 13.63 12.99 8.46
CA GLN A 64 14.82 13.76 8.82
C GLN A 64 15.06 14.96 7.88
N GLN A 65 14.73 14.80 6.61
CA GLN A 65 14.89 15.81 5.56
C GLN A 65 13.69 16.76 5.41
N ASN A 66 12.61 16.55 6.18
CA ASN A 66 11.35 17.27 6.03
C ASN A 66 10.77 17.16 4.61
N THR A 67 10.80 15.96 4.03
CA THR A 67 10.33 15.68 2.67
C THR A 67 8.94 15.03 2.73
N PRO A 68 7.89 15.57 2.06
CA PRO A 68 6.60 14.90 1.91
C PRO A 68 6.73 13.51 1.30
N LEU A 69 5.84 12.60 1.69
CA LEU A 69 5.81 11.22 1.22
C LEU A 69 4.59 10.97 0.33
N ILE A 70 4.82 10.28 -0.79
CA ILE A 70 3.78 9.79 -1.69
C ILE A 70 3.82 8.26 -1.69
N PHE A 71 2.67 7.63 -1.44
CA PHE A 71 2.52 6.19 -1.44
C PHE A 71 1.69 5.73 -2.64
N MET A 72 2.27 4.89 -3.51
CA MET A 72 1.58 4.32 -4.68
C MET A 72 1.27 2.85 -4.41
N HIS A 73 0.02 2.57 -4.03
CA HIS A 73 -0.40 1.22 -3.63
C HIS A 73 -0.63 0.34 -4.86
N ASN A 74 0.03 -0.80 -4.84
CA ASN A 74 -0.37 -1.98 -5.60
C ASN A 74 0.14 -3.20 -4.85
N VAL A 75 -0.48 -3.50 -3.70
CA VAL A 75 -0.03 -4.46 -2.69
C VAL A 75 -1.14 -5.43 -2.31
N THR A 76 -0.83 -6.73 -2.39
CA THR A 76 -1.72 -7.81 -1.95
C THR A 76 -1.40 -8.29 -0.53
N GLY A 77 -0.23 -7.91 0.01
CA GLY A 77 0.15 -8.18 1.40
C GLY A 77 1.64 -8.40 1.58
N PHE A 78 1.98 -9.07 2.68
CA PHE A 78 3.33 -9.54 2.98
C PHE A 78 3.53 -10.98 2.52
N MET A 79 4.78 -11.35 2.28
CA MET A 79 5.14 -12.74 2.00
C MET A 79 4.82 -13.64 3.19
N VAL A 80 4.24 -14.81 2.93
CA VAL A 80 3.88 -15.81 3.93
C VAL A 80 4.74 -17.07 3.79
N GLY A 81 4.81 -17.88 4.84
CA GLY A 81 5.51 -19.16 4.87
C GLY A 81 6.71 -19.18 5.81
N SER A 82 7.14 -20.38 6.21
CA SER A 82 8.16 -20.57 7.26
C SER A 82 9.47 -19.79 6.99
N LYS A 83 9.95 -19.75 5.74
CA LYS A 83 11.15 -18.98 5.40
C LYS A 83 10.98 -17.47 5.64
N ALA A 84 9.80 -16.92 5.35
CA ALA A 84 9.50 -15.50 5.57
C ALA A 84 9.39 -15.20 7.08
N GLU A 85 8.77 -16.10 7.85
CA GLU A 85 8.70 -16.01 9.31
C GLU A 85 10.10 -16.02 9.95
N HIS A 86 10.96 -16.96 9.54
CA HIS A 86 12.35 -17.01 10.01
C HIS A 86 13.17 -15.78 9.58
N ALA A 87 12.84 -15.17 8.45
CA ALA A 87 13.42 -13.89 8.03
C ALA A 87 12.86 -12.67 8.80
N ALA A 88 12.06 -12.90 9.84
CA ALA A 88 11.44 -11.90 10.71
C ALA A 88 10.48 -10.94 10.00
N ILE A 89 9.71 -11.44 9.02
CA ILE A 89 8.76 -10.63 8.23
C ILE A 89 7.79 -9.83 9.10
N ILE A 90 7.29 -10.43 10.19
CA ILE A 90 6.37 -9.77 11.13
C ILE A 90 7.05 -8.57 11.80
N LYS A 91 8.26 -8.77 12.35
CA LYS A 91 9.02 -7.70 13.02
C LYS A 91 9.37 -6.59 12.05
N ARG A 92 9.86 -6.91 10.86
CA ARG A 92 10.28 -5.91 9.87
C ARG A 92 9.06 -5.18 9.27
N GLY A 93 7.97 -5.89 9.02
CA GLY A 93 6.69 -5.30 8.62
C GLY A 93 6.16 -4.32 9.68
N ALA A 94 6.20 -4.70 10.96
CA ALA A 94 5.84 -3.82 12.07
C ALA A 94 6.74 -2.58 12.14
N GLN A 95 8.04 -2.69 11.84
CA GLN A 95 8.94 -1.53 11.76
C GLN A 95 8.57 -0.57 10.63
N LEU A 96 8.13 -1.07 9.47
CA LEU A 96 7.61 -0.24 8.38
C LEU A 96 6.33 0.48 8.79
N VAL A 97 5.36 -0.27 9.32
CA VAL A 97 4.09 0.29 9.81
C VAL A 97 4.33 1.34 10.89
N SER A 98 5.25 1.08 11.82
CA SER A 98 5.65 2.04 12.85
C SER A 98 6.31 3.29 12.27
N ALA A 99 7.15 3.15 11.26
CA ALA A 99 7.76 4.31 10.60
C ALA A 99 6.70 5.17 9.90
N VAL A 100 5.72 4.54 9.23
CA VAL A 100 4.59 5.24 8.61
C VAL A 100 3.74 5.93 9.67
N SER A 101 3.36 5.22 10.74
CA SER A 101 2.48 5.76 11.79
C SER A 101 3.09 6.92 12.59
N CYS A 102 4.41 6.89 12.80
CA CYS A 102 5.12 7.91 13.58
C CYS A 102 5.62 9.08 12.73
N SER A 103 5.42 9.02 11.41
CA SER A 103 5.84 10.06 10.50
C SER A 103 4.99 11.33 10.66
N GLN A 104 5.63 12.49 10.60
CA GLN A 104 4.97 13.81 10.72
C GLN A 104 4.99 14.64 9.44
N VAL A 105 5.81 14.26 8.45
CA VAL A 105 5.74 14.87 7.11
C VAL A 105 4.39 14.56 6.46
N PRO A 106 3.87 15.43 5.57
CA PRO A 106 2.64 15.15 4.85
C PRO A 106 2.74 13.86 4.04
N HIS A 107 1.71 13.02 4.13
CA HIS A 107 1.55 11.83 3.29
C HIS A 107 0.43 12.06 2.30
N ILE A 108 0.63 11.60 1.07
CA ILE A 108 -0.41 11.49 0.03
C ILE A 108 -0.39 10.06 -0.49
N SER A 109 -1.56 9.41 -0.58
CA SER A 109 -1.66 8.01 -0.97
C SER A 109 -2.51 7.85 -2.23
N ILE A 110 -2.12 6.95 -3.13
CA ILE A 110 -2.88 6.64 -4.35
C ILE A 110 -3.01 5.13 -4.48
N ILE A 111 -4.26 4.65 -4.45
CA ILE A 111 -4.60 3.26 -4.72
C ILE A 111 -4.65 3.04 -6.23
N CYS A 112 -3.54 2.57 -6.80
CA CYS A 112 -3.39 2.34 -8.24
C CYS A 112 -3.93 0.97 -8.67
N GLY A 113 -3.76 -0.03 -7.81
CA GLY A 113 -4.19 -1.41 -8.02
C GLY A 113 -4.69 -2.01 -6.72
N ALA A 114 -4.14 -3.16 -6.31
CA ALA A 114 -4.52 -3.78 -5.05
C ALA A 114 -4.08 -2.94 -3.85
N SER A 115 -4.93 -2.87 -2.82
CA SER A 115 -4.59 -2.38 -1.48
C SER A 115 -5.25 -3.27 -0.45
N TYR A 116 -4.58 -4.37 -0.13
CA TYR A 116 -5.14 -5.41 0.72
C TYR A 116 -4.43 -5.56 2.07
N GLY A 117 -5.23 -5.85 3.10
CA GLY A 117 -4.79 -6.32 4.41
C GLY A 117 -3.67 -5.48 5.03
N ALA A 118 -2.66 -6.15 5.58
CA ALA A 118 -1.50 -5.49 6.18
C ALA A 118 -0.68 -4.66 5.17
N GLY A 119 -0.78 -4.95 3.86
CA GLY A 119 -0.15 -4.15 2.82
C GLY A 119 -0.71 -2.73 2.76
N ASN A 120 -2.03 -2.58 2.91
CA ASN A 120 -2.69 -1.27 3.01
C ASN A 120 -2.13 -0.46 4.20
N TYR A 121 -1.84 -1.11 5.32
CA TYR A 121 -1.27 -0.44 6.49
C TYR A 121 0.17 0.01 6.25
N ALA A 122 0.99 -0.86 5.67
CA ALA A 122 2.38 -0.58 5.35
C ALA A 122 2.57 0.55 4.33
N MET A 123 1.57 0.79 3.48
CA MET A 123 1.59 1.80 2.42
C MET A 123 0.84 3.09 2.80
N CYS A 124 0.52 3.34 4.07
CA CYS A 124 -0.23 4.53 4.50
C CYS A 124 -1.66 4.61 3.93
N GLY A 125 -2.46 3.56 4.19
CA GLY A 125 -3.90 3.57 3.96
C GLY A 125 -4.65 4.52 4.90
N ARG A 126 -5.98 4.59 4.74
CA ARG A 126 -6.87 5.57 5.41
C ARG A 126 -6.67 5.68 6.93
N ALA A 127 -6.42 4.56 7.62
CA ALA A 127 -6.21 4.53 9.08
C ALA A 127 -5.00 5.35 9.56
N TYR A 128 -4.01 5.59 8.68
CA TYR A 128 -2.80 6.37 8.96
C TYR A 128 -2.95 7.84 8.63
N LYS A 129 -4.15 8.27 8.25
CA LYS A 129 -4.54 9.67 8.06
C LYS A 129 -3.59 10.43 7.10
N PRO A 130 -3.34 9.91 5.88
CA PRO A 130 -2.70 10.74 4.87
C PRO A 130 -3.52 12.01 4.65
N ARG A 131 -2.87 13.10 4.22
CA ARG A 131 -3.55 14.37 3.94
C ARG A 131 -4.57 14.23 2.82
N PHE A 132 -4.26 13.39 1.84
CA PHE A 132 -5.14 12.99 0.77
C PHE A 132 -4.91 11.52 0.44
N LEU A 133 -5.98 10.79 0.16
CA LEU A 133 -5.95 9.44 -0.37
C LEU A 133 -6.88 9.36 -1.58
N PHE A 134 -6.36 9.00 -2.75
CA PHE A 134 -7.17 8.83 -3.96
C PHE A 134 -7.13 7.39 -4.46
N THR A 135 -8.11 7.03 -5.28
CA THR A 135 -8.19 5.70 -5.91
C THR A 135 -8.27 5.84 -7.43
N TRP A 136 -7.51 5.04 -8.16
CA TRP A 136 -7.70 4.90 -9.61
C TRP A 136 -8.92 4.03 -9.93
N PRO A 137 -9.51 4.09 -11.13
CA PRO A 137 -10.60 3.20 -11.52
C PRO A 137 -10.24 1.71 -11.41
N THR A 138 -8.95 1.38 -11.60
CA THR A 138 -8.37 0.04 -11.43
C THR A 138 -8.09 -0.34 -9.98
N GLY A 139 -8.18 0.61 -9.05
CA GLY A 139 -7.91 0.41 -7.64
C GLY A 139 -8.88 -0.57 -6.99
N ARG A 140 -8.38 -1.40 -6.08
CA ARG A 140 -9.14 -2.36 -5.29
C ARG A 140 -8.73 -2.27 -3.83
N CYS A 141 -9.70 -2.13 -2.92
CA CYS A 141 -9.45 -2.00 -1.49
C CYS A 141 -10.29 -3.02 -0.72
N SER A 142 -9.65 -3.89 0.06
CA SER A 142 -10.33 -4.94 0.82
C SER A 142 -9.42 -5.48 1.92
N VAL A 143 -9.96 -6.27 2.84
CA VAL A 143 -9.15 -7.00 3.84
C VAL A 143 -8.19 -7.98 3.17
N MET A 144 -8.61 -8.62 2.08
CA MET A 144 -7.86 -9.62 1.31
C MET A 144 -8.40 -9.67 -0.12
N GLY A 145 -7.65 -10.28 -1.05
CA GLY A 145 -8.14 -10.48 -2.42
C GLY A 145 -9.34 -11.44 -2.49
N PRO A 146 -10.25 -11.27 -3.48
CA PRO A 146 -11.45 -12.09 -3.60
C PRO A 146 -11.13 -13.59 -3.68
N ASP A 147 -10.13 -13.96 -4.48
CA ASP A 147 -9.69 -15.35 -4.68
C ASP A 147 -9.13 -15.97 -3.39
N GLN A 148 -8.40 -15.16 -2.62
CA GLN A 148 -7.80 -15.61 -1.36
C GLN A 148 -8.88 -15.83 -0.30
N LEU A 149 -9.85 -14.91 -0.21
CA LEU A 149 -10.98 -15.03 0.73
C LEU A 149 -11.88 -16.20 0.37
N SER A 150 -12.20 -16.38 -0.90
CA SER A 150 -13.05 -17.47 -1.37
C SER A 150 -12.39 -18.84 -1.12
N GLY A 151 -11.08 -18.97 -1.34
CA GLY A 151 -10.35 -20.21 -1.03
C GLY A 151 -10.29 -20.55 0.47
N VAL A 152 -10.16 -19.54 1.34
CA VAL A 152 -10.23 -19.74 2.80
C VAL A 152 -11.63 -20.19 3.22
N MET A 153 -12.68 -19.56 2.69
CA MET A 153 -14.07 -19.96 2.93
C MET A 153 -14.29 -21.43 2.55
N GLU A 154 -13.85 -21.82 1.35
CA GLU A 154 -13.98 -23.20 0.86
C GLU A 154 -13.29 -24.20 1.82
N THR A 155 -12.05 -23.89 2.22
CA THR A 155 -11.26 -24.74 3.12
C THR A 155 -11.97 -24.93 4.48
N ILE A 156 -12.53 -23.86 5.04
CA ILE A 156 -13.26 -23.89 6.31
C ILE A 156 -14.56 -24.69 6.17
N GLU A 157 -15.32 -24.51 5.08
CA GLU A 157 -16.55 -25.26 4.86
C GLU A 157 -16.30 -26.77 4.76
N ARG A 158 -15.28 -27.17 3.98
CA ARG A 158 -14.88 -28.59 3.86
C ARG A 158 -14.48 -29.18 5.21
N ALA A 159 -13.65 -28.49 5.99
CA ALA A 159 -13.24 -28.93 7.32
C ALA A 159 -14.44 -29.02 8.29
N SER A 160 -15.39 -28.08 8.22
CA SER A 160 -16.60 -28.10 9.05
C SER A 160 -17.53 -29.26 8.69
N ALA A 161 -17.70 -29.55 7.39
CA ALA A 161 -18.50 -30.70 6.93
C ALA A 161 -17.88 -32.02 7.40
N GLN A 162 -16.55 -32.18 7.24
CA GLN A 162 -15.81 -33.35 7.68
C GLN A 162 -15.95 -33.60 9.19
N SER A 163 -15.76 -32.57 10.02
CA SER A 163 -15.90 -32.68 11.48
C SER A 163 -17.33 -33.01 11.95
N LYS A 164 -18.35 -32.68 11.14
CA LYS A 164 -19.77 -33.01 11.41
C LYS A 164 -20.23 -34.29 10.74
N GLY A 165 -19.36 -35.03 10.05
CA GLY A 165 -19.69 -36.23 9.29
C GLY A 165 -20.70 -35.99 8.16
N LYS A 166 -20.78 -34.76 7.63
CA LYS A 166 -21.69 -34.40 6.53
C LYS A 166 -20.95 -34.50 5.19
N ALA A 167 -21.63 -35.02 4.16
CA ALA A 167 -21.13 -34.98 2.80
C ALA A 167 -21.14 -33.55 2.26
N VAL A 168 -20.11 -33.18 1.50
CA VAL A 168 -20.05 -31.93 0.76
C VAL A 168 -20.70 -32.16 -0.60
N VAL A 169 -21.72 -31.36 -0.93
CA VAL A 169 -22.28 -31.31 -2.29
C VAL A 169 -21.45 -30.29 -3.06
N GLU A 170 -20.58 -30.77 -3.95
CA GLU A 170 -19.59 -29.93 -4.65
C GLU A 170 -20.24 -28.78 -5.42
N GLU A 171 -21.32 -29.03 -6.16
CA GLU A 171 -22.03 -28.00 -6.93
C GLU A 171 -22.57 -26.86 -6.03
N GLU A 172 -23.10 -27.20 -4.85
CA GLU A 172 -23.60 -26.19 -3.92
C GLU A 172 -22.48 -25.39 -3.26
N LEU A 173 -21.35 -26.05 -2.96
CA LEU A 173 -20.16 -25.39 -2.41
C LEU A 173 -19.58 -24.42 -3.43
N ASP A 174 -19.39 -24.86 -4.68
CA ASP A 174 -18.87 -24.04 -5.76
C ASP A 174 -19.76 -22.82 -6.02
N ALA A 175 -21.09 -23.00 -6.02
CA ALA A 175 -22.03 -21.89 -6.16
C ALA A 175 -21.93 -20.88 -5.01
N ARG A 176 -21.76 -21.34 -3.76
CA ARG A 176 -21.56 -20.46 -2.59
C ARG A 176 -20.23 -19.70 -2.67
N VAL A 177 -19.16 -20.40 -3.02
CA VAL A 177 -17.80 -19.82 -3.15
C VAL A 177 -17.78 -18.77 -4.26
N ALA A 178 -18.39 -19.06 -5.42
CA ALA A 178 -18.51 -18.11 -6.52
C ALA A 178 -19.30 -16.86 -6.13
N LYS A 179 -20.47 -17.03 -5.49
CA LYS A 179 -21.29 -15.91 -5.01
C LYS A 179 -20.55 -15.05 -3.99
N PHE A 180 -19.80 -15.67 -3.08
CA PHE A 180 -18.99 -14.95 -2.10
C PHE A 180 -17.84 -14.18 -2.76
N ARG A 181 -17.13 -14.81 -3.70
CA ARG A 181 -16.06 -14.18 -4.49
C ARG A 181 -16.56 -12.94 -5.23
N GLU A 182 -17.71 -13.03 -5.90
CA GLU A 182 -18.34 -11.89 -6.60
C GLU A 182 -18.72 -10.76 -5.64
N GLY A 183 -19.27 -11.11 -4.47
CA GLY A 183 -19.58 -10.15 -3.41
C GLY A 183 -18.34 -9.38 -2.95
N VAL A 184 -17.26 -10.09 -2.64
CA VAL A 184 -15.98 -9.49 -2.23
C VAL A 184 -15.39 -8.64 -3.36
N GLN A 185 -15.44 -9.12 -4.60
CA GLN A 185 -14.93 -8.38 -5.75
C GLN A 185 -15.65 -7.03 -5.88
N ARG A 186 -16.98 -7.03 -5.89
CA ARG A 186 -17.81 -5.82 -5.95
C ARG A 186 -17.53 -4.88 -4.78
N ASP A 187 -17.44 -5.43 -3.57
CA ASP A 187 -17.18 -4.63 -2.37
C ASP A 187 -15.78 -3.99 -2.37
N SER A 188 -14.84 -4.57 -3.13
CA SER A 188 -13.48 -4.05 -3.26
C SER A 188 -13.31 -2.96 -4.31
N GLU A 189 -14.31 -2.68 -5.15
CA GLU A 189 -14.19 -1.74 -6.25
C GLU A 189 -14.01 -0.28 -5.79
N CYS A 190 -13.44 0.54 -6.66
CA CYS A 190 -13.17 1.95 -6.40
C CYS A 190 -14.45 2.74 -6.05
N TYR A 191 -15.57 2.48 -6.74
CA TYR A 191 -16.86 3.12 -6.43
C TYR A 191 -17.35 2.77 -5.03
N ARG A 192 -17.17 1.52 -4.59
CA ARG A 192 -17.54 1.12 -3.22
C ARG A 192 -16.63 1.81 -2.21
N THR A 193 -15.32 1.79 -2.46
CA THR A 193 -14.29 2.44 -1.63
C THR A 193 -14.61 3.92 -1.40
N SER A 194 -14.95 4.64 -2.47
CA SER A 194 -15.28 6.07 -2.41
C SER A 194 -16.65 6.32 -1.77
N ALA A 195 -17.66 5.49 -2.06
CA ALA A 195 -19.00 5.61 -1.49
C ALA A 195 -19.04 5.47 0.05
N VAL A 196 -18.04 4.82 0.65
CA VAL A 196 -17.91 4.69 2.11
C VAL A 196 -16.85 5.64 2.72
N GLY A 197 -16.28 6.56 1.92
CA GLY A 197 -15.32 7.56 2.39
C GLY A 197 -13.95 7.01 2.80
N LEU A 198 -13.56 5.85 2.25
CA LEU A 198 -12.22 5.27 2.48
C LEU A 198 -11.14 5.97 1.64
N ASP A 199 -11.54 6.69 0.60
CA ASP A 199 -10.73 7.65 -0.15
C ASP A 199 -11.41 9.01 -0.19
N ASP A 200 -10.68 10.01 -0.69
CA ASP A 200 -11.13 11.38 -0.90
C ASP A 200 -11.58 11.61 -2.36
N GLY A 201 -11.70 10.53 -3.15
CA GLY A 201 -12.18 10.57 -4.52
C GLY A 201 -11.49 9.57 -5.46
N ILE A 202 -12.18 9.29 -6.55
CA ILE A 202 -11.65 8.54 -7.70
C ILE A 202 -11.08 9.54 -8.70
N ILE A 203 -9.85 9.32 -9.15
CA ILE A 203 -9.16 10.20 -10.12
C ILE A 203 -8.80 9.44 -11.40
N ASP A 204 -8.81 10.12 -12.55
CA ASP A 204 -8.23 9.56 -13.77
C ASP A 204 -6.73 9.35 -13.57
N PRO A 205 -6.16 8.18 -13.92
CA PRO A 205 -4.72 7.96 -13.82
C PRO A 205 -3.87 9.02 -14.53
N ARG A 206 -4.37 9.63 -15.61
CA ARG A 206 -3.70 10.70 -16.36
C ARG A 206 -3.60 12.01 -15.58
N ASP A 207 -4.57 12.27 -14.71
CA ASP A 207 -4.64 13.49 -13.90
C ASP A 207 -3.82 13.39 -12.61
N THR A 208 -3.22 12.21 -12.35
CA THR A 208 -2.44 11.94 -11.12
C THR A 208 -1.39 13.01 -10.84
N ARG A 209 -0.68 13.49 -11.86
CA ARG A 209 0.37 14.51 -11.69
C ARG A 209 -0.22 15.85 -11.24
N ASP A 210 -1.32 16.28 -11.85
CA ASP A 210 -1.96 17.56 -11.55
C ASP A 210 -2.62 17.53 -10.17
N VAL A 211 -3.27 16.42 -9.83
CA VAL A 211 -3.82 16.19 -8.49
C VAL A 211 -2.72 16.21 -7.43
N LEU A 212 -1.60 15.49 -7.65
CA LEU A 212 -0.47 15.51 -6.75
C LEU A 212 0.12 16.91 -6.60
N SER A 213 0.23 17.68 -7.69
CA SER A 213 0.70 19.08 -7.64
C SER A 213 -0.17 19.93 -6.72
N MET A 214 -1.49 19.90 -6.90
CA MET A 214 -2.43 20.66 -6.08
C MET A 214 -2.37 20.23 -4.61
N CYS A 215 -2.31 18.92 -4.35
CA CYS A 215 -2.14 18.41 -2.99
C CYS A 215 -0.83 18.88 -2.35
N LEU A 216 0.28 18.87 -3.11
CA LEU A 216 1.58 19.32 -2.64
C LEU A 216 1.57 20.81 -2.32
N ASP A 217 1.01 21.65 -3.18
CA ASP A 217 0.84 23.09 -2.91
C ASP A 217 0.09 23.37 -1.60
N VAL A 218 -0.93 22.56 -1.31
CA VAL A 218 -1.71 22.69 -0.06
C VAL A 218 -0.88 22.23 1.15
N VAL A 219 -0.27 21.05 1.10
CA VAL A 219 0.38 20.45 2.27
C VAL A 219 1.75 21.04 2.60
N THR A 220 2.41 21.70 1.64
CA THR A 220 3.71 22.35 1.87
C THR A 220 3.59 23.83 2.23
N LYS A 221 2.39 24.43 2.16
CA LYS A 221 2.13 25.86 2.42
C LYS A 221 2.65 26.38 3.76
N SER A 222 2.52 25.60 4.83
CA SER A 222 3.01 25.96 6.18
C SER A 222 4.46 25.55 6.44
N GLY A 223 5.16 25.06 5.41
CA GLY A 223 6.41 24.33 5.55
C GLY A 223 6.19 22.90 6.01
N VAL A 224 7.20 22.05 5.77
CA VAL A 224 7.19 20.63 6.15
C VAL A 224 8.09 20.44 7.38
N ARG A 225 7.62 19.68 8.37
CA ARG A 225 8.40 19.27 9.53
C ARG A 225 8.21 17.77 9.75
N GLY A 226 9.29 17.02 9.74
CA GLY A 226 9.28 15.61 10.06
C GLY A 226 9.52 15.34 11.54
N ALA A 227 9.31 14.10 11.94
CA ALA A 227 9.35 13.71 13.35
C ALA A 227 10.77 13.78 13.93
N GLU A 228 10.92 14.44 15.08
CA GLU A 228 12.23 14.59 15.76
C GLU A 228 12.82 13.25 16.19
N GLY A 229 11.98 12.30 16.64
CA GLY A 229 12.40 10.96 17.06
C GLY A 229 13.05 10.12 15.94
N HIS A 230 12.86 10.50 14.67
CA HIS A 230 13.51 9.82 13.54
C HIS A 230 14.92 10.36 13.24
N ARG A 231 15.36 11.46 13.87
CA ARG A 231 16.70 12.02 13.66
C ARG A 231 17.82 11.16 14.27
N VAL A 232 17.52 10.38 15.31
CA VAL A 232 18.52 9.57 16.03
C VAL A 232 18.65 8.15 15.46
N LEU A 233 17.57 7.58 14.93
CA LEU A 233 17.50 6.17 14.48
C LEU A 233 18.12 5.89 13.10
N ALA A 234 18.41 6.91 12.29
CA ALA A 234 19.00 6.72 10.95
C ALA A 234 20.52 6.53 10.96
N ARG A 235 21.17 6.61 12.14
CA ARG A 235 22.63 6.46 12.32
C ARG A 235 23.06 5.09 12.89
N MET A 236 22.11 4.17 13.12
CA MET A 236 22.37 2.76 13.44
C MET A 236 21.96 1.89 12.25
#